data_AF-M6VV20-F1
#
_entry.id   AF-M6VV20-F1
#
_cell.length_a   1.000
_cell.length_b   1.000
_cell.length_c   1.000
_cell.angle_alpha   90.00
_cell.angle_beta   90.00
_cell.angle_gamma   90.00
#
_symmetry.space_group_name_H-M   'P 1'
#
loop_
_entity.id
_entity.type
_entity.pdbx_description
1 polymer ?
#
loop_
_entity_poly.entity_id
_entity_poly.type
_entity_poly.pdbx_seq_one_letter_code
_entity_poly.pdbx_strand_id
1 'polypeptide(L)'
;MTNLQERARKTISVFLNGLAKDATSFQENGRIKKVRIDVYELEGGLSGMNFKDPLIYHNYPIENDSFELELADTPEEQTFEREIFTKIKPQSIAYDRYLLFKLTILETYPGTKSKNV
;
A
#
# COMPACT_ATOMS: atom_id res chain seq x y z
N MET A 1 8.09 28.50 18.10
CA MET A 1 7.14 27.37 18.04
C MET A 1 6.70 27.22 16.60
N THR A 2 7.33 26.31 15.85
CA THR A 2 6.93 26.02 14.47
C THR A 2 5.69 25.13 14.53
N ASN A 3 4.57 25.63 14.00
CA ASN A 3 3.37 24.84 13.76
C ASN A 3 3.77 23.59 12.97
N LEU A 4 3.69 22.41 13.59
CA LEU A 4 3.62 21.15 12.87
C LEU A 4 2.25 21.15 12.19
N GLN A 5 2.14 21.79 11.03
CA GLN A 5 1.04 21.48 10.13
C GLN A 5 1.12 19.98 9.87
N GLU A 6 0.09 19.25 10.28
CA GLU A 6 -0.14 17.86 9.92
C GLU A 6 -0.04 17.76 8.40
N ARG A 7 1.12 17.35 7.90
CA ARG A 7 1.39 17.35 6.46
C ARG A 7 0.72 16.11 5.89
N ALA A 8 -0.49 16.26 5.39
CA ALA A 8 -1.18 15.24 4.63
C ALA A 8 -0.38 14.91 3.37
N ARG A 9 -0.27 13.61 3.06
CA ARG A 9 0.29 13.11 1.81
C ARG A 9 -0.81 12.47 1.01
N LYS A 10 -1.07 12.99 -0.19
CA LYS A 10 -1.97 12.36 -1.14
C LYS A 10 -1.28 11.13 -1.72
N THR A 11 -1.93 9.98 -1.60
CA THR A 11 -1.48 8.70 -2.15
C THR A 11 -2.46 8.22 -3.19
N ILE A 12 -1.92 7.75 -4.31
CA ILE A 12 -2.66 7.19 -5.43
C ILE A 12 -2.28 5.71 -5.50
N SER A 13 -3.28 4.84 -5.39
CA SER A 13 -3.12 3.40 -5.55
C SER A 13 -3.88 2.95 -6.78
N VAL A 14 -3.23 2.13 -7.61
CA VAL A 14 -3.83 1.58 -8.84
C VAL A 14 -3.92 0.07 -8.69
N PHE A 15 -5.10 -0.47 -8.92
CA PHE A 15 -5.40 -1.89 -8.81
C PHE A 15 -5.88 -2.45 -10.14
N LEU A 16 -5.26 -3.56 -10.55
CA LEU A 16 -5.88 -4.56 -11.42
C LEU A 16 -6.44 -5.64 -10.51
N ASN A 17 -7.75 -5.88 -10.58
CA ASN A 17 -8.41 -6.84 -9.72
C ASN A 17 -8.15 -8.30 -10.17
N GLY A 18 -7.42 -8.56 -11.24
CA GLY A 18 -7.13 -9.91 -11.71
C GLY A 18 -6.03 -9.93 -12.76
N LEU A 19 -5.29 -11.03 -12.82
CA LEU A 19 -4.33 -11.26 -13.90
C LEU A 19 -5.06 -11.90 -15.07
N ALA A 20 -5.21 -11.16 -16.16
CA ALA A 20 -5.90 -11.63 -17.36
C ALA A 20 -5.17 -11.13 -18.62
N LYS A 21 -5.14 -11.98 -19.65
CA LYS A 21 -4.64 -11.63 -20.99
C LYS A 21 -5.79 -11.26 -21.94
N ASP A 22 -7.00 -11.72 -21.62
CA ASP A 22 -8.23 -11.58 -22.38
C ASP A 22 -9.45 -11.76 -21.45
N ALA A 23 -10.66 -11.55 -21.99
CA ALA A 23 -11.90 -11.67 -21.23
C ALA A 23 -12.14 -13.09 -20.68
N THR A 24 -11.69 -14.13 -21.39
CA THR A 24 -11.85 -15.53 -20.97
C THR A 24 -11.02 -15.81 -19.73
N SER A 25 -9.72 -15.51 -19.77
CA SER A 25 -8.79 -15.69 -18.65
C SER A 25 -9.19 -14.85 -17.44
N PHE A 26 -9.78 -13.68 -17.65
CA PHE A 26 -10.36 -12.87 -16.58
C PHE A 26 -11.43 -13.63 -15.80
N GLN A 27 -12.41 -14.23 -16.49
CA GLN A 27 -13.50 -14.99 -15.86
C GLN A 27 -13.02 -16.31 -15.25
N GLU A 28 -12.03 -16.93 -15.85
CA GLU A 28 -11.48 -18.20 -15.40
C GLU A 28 -10.66 -18.11 -14.11
N ASN A 29 -9.94 -17.02 -13.92
CA ASN A 29 -9.04 -16.81 -12.78
C ASN A 29 -9.79 -16.26 -11.55
N GLY A 30 -9.22 -16.43 -10.37
CA GLY A 30 -9.68 -15.69 -9.19
C GLY A 30 -9.37 -14.20 -9.35
N ARG A 31 -10.33 -13.34 -9.03
CA ARG A 31 -10.18 -11.88 -9.09
C ARG A 31 -10.33 -11.32 -7.68
N ILE A 32 -9.50 -10.36 -7.30
CA ILE A 32 -9.54 -9.67 -6.02
C ILE A 32 -10.85 -8.89 -5.93
N LYS A 33 -11.64 -9.17 -4.90
CA LYS A 33 -12.87 -8.44 -4.61
C LYS A 33 -12.64 -7.37 -3.56
N LYS A 34 -11.88 -7.72 -2.52
CA LYS A 34 -11.70 -6.87 -1.36
C LYS A 34 -10.29 -6.99 -0.80
N VAL A 35 -9.68 -5.86 -0.49
CA VAL A 35 -8.36 -5.78 0.15
C VAL A 35 -8.41 -4.93 1.40
N ARG A 36 -7.52 -5.22 2.34
CA ARG A 36 -7.12 -4.29 3.40
C ARG A 36 -5.73 -3.77 3.09
N ILE A 37 -5.55 -2.46 3.21
CA ILE A 37 -4.26 -1.80 3.11
C ILE A 37 -3.91 -1.29 4.51
N ASP A 38 -2.88 -1.87 5.09
CA ASP A 38 -2.26 -1.39 6.32
C ASP A 38 -1.08 -0.48 5.94
N VAL A 39 -1.09 0.76 6.42
CA VAL A 39 -0.08 1.77 6.14
C VAL A 39 0.80 1.92 7.36
N TYR A 40 2.11 1.84 7.16
CA TYR A 40 3.11 2.09 8.17
C TYR A 40 3.95 3.31 7.80
N GLU A 41 4.40 4.02 8.81
CA GLU A 41 5.32 5.13 8.68
C GLU A 41 6.68 4.78 9.26
N LEU A 42 7.72 5.24 8.57
CA LEU A 42 9.11 5.09 8.99
C LEU A 42 9.86 6.39 8.71
N GLU A 43 10.66 6.85 9.66
CA GLU A 43 11.66 7.90 9.43
C GLU A 43 13.05 7.28 9.43
N GLY A 44 13.79 7.51 8.35
CA GLY A 44 15.08 6.90 8.14
C GLY A 44 15.76 7.42 6.88
N GLY A 45 16.86 6.80 6.51
CA GLY A 45 17.63 7.19 5.34
C GLY A 45 18.68 6.16 4.98
N LEU A 46 19.39 6.43 3.90
CA LEU A 46 20.48 5.60 3.43
C LEU A 46 21.81 6.17 3.93
N SER A 47 22.57 5.34 4.63
CA SER A 47 23.94 5.63 5.01
C SER A 47 24.91 5.12 3.96
N GLY A 48 25.64 6.04 3.34
CA GLY A 48 26.78 5.69 2.48
C GLY A 48 27.98 5.09 3.23
N MET A 49 27.93 5.01 4.58
CA MET A 49 29.02 4.51 5.40
C MET A 49 28.92 3.00 5.72
N ASN A 50 27.77 2.36 5.48
CA ASN A 50 27.61 0.91 5.64
C ASN A 50 27.01 0.28 4.38
N PHE A 51 27.86 -0.31 3.54
CA PHE A 51 27.44 -0.95 2.29
C PHE A 51 26.74 -2.31 2.50
N LYS A 52 26.80 -2.90 3.69
CA LYS A 52 26.15 -4.18 3.99
C LYS A 52 24.70 -4.00 4.46
N ASP A 53 24.46 -2.97 5.26
CA ASP A 53 23.13 -2.54 5.65
C ASP A 53 23.09 -1.00 5.66
N PRO A 54 22.71 -0.38 4.53
CA PRO A 54 22.70 1.07 4.42
C PRO A 54 21.47 1.68 5.11
N LEU A 55 20.51 0.90 5.59
CA LEU A 55 19.27 1.44 6.17
C LEU A 55 19.52 1.90 7.60
N ILE A 56 19.40 3.22 7.82
CA ILE A 56 19.31 3.80 9.16
C ILE A 56 17.86 4.18 9.40
N TYR A 57 17.27 3.67 10.46
CA TYR A 57 15.94 4.05 10.92
C TYR A 57 16.00 4.55 12.36
N HIS A 58 15.35 5.68 12.63
CA HIS A 58 15.27 6.26 13.98
C HIS A 58 14.30 5.51 14.88
N ASN A 59 13.24 4.98 14.28
CA ASN A 59 12.20 4.22 14.95
C ASN A 59 11.88 3.00 14.10
N TYR A 60 11.38 1.92 14.70
CA TYR A 60 10.75 0.86 13.93
C TYR A 60 9.51 1.40 13.18
N PRO A 61 9.11 0.81 12.04
CA PRO A 61 7.88 1.19 11.37
C PRO A 61 6.69 1.18 12.34
N ILE A 62 5.97 2.30 12.41
CA ILE A 62 4.77 2.41 13.24
C ILE A 62 3.53 2.34 12.37
N GLU A 63 2.45 1.76 12.89
CA GLU A 63 1.17 1.75 12.21
C GLU A 63 0.62 3.18 12.08
N ASN A 64 0.25 3.56 10.86
CA ASN A 64 -0.31 4.87 10.54
C ASN A 64 -1.81 4.81 10.30
N ASP A 65 -2.27 4.03 9.34
CA ASP A 65 -3.69 3.92 8.98
C ASP A 65 -3.99 2.52 8.48
N SER A 66 -5.26 2.12 8.52
CA SER A 66 -5.72 0.86 7.94
C SER A 66 -7.10 1.07 7.33
N PHE A 67 -7.26 0.65 6.08
CA PHE A 67 -8.52 0.79 5.37
C PHE A 67 -8.77 -0.35 4.40
N GLU A 68 -10.04 -0.61 4.15
CA GLU A 68 -10.49 -1.61 3.19
C GLU A 68 -10.95 -0.96 1.90
N LEU A 69 -10.69 -1.62 0.78
CA LEU A 69 -11.16 -1.23 -0.54
C LEU A 69 -11.88 -2.41 -1.20
N GLU A 70 -13.05 -2.13 -1.77
CA GLU A 70 -13.75 -3.04 -2.66
C GLU A 70 -13.44 -2.69 -4.11
N LEU A 71 -13.08 -3.70 -4.90
CA LEU A 71 -12.78 -3.58 -6.32
C LEU A 71 -14.00 -4.06 -7.11
N ALA A 72 -14.38 -3.31 -8.14
CA ALA A 72 -15.37 -3.77 -9.10
C ALA A 72 -14.86 -5.01 -9.84
N ASP A 73 -15.76 -5.92 -10.23
CA ASP A 73 -15.43 -7.15 -10.99
C ASP A 73 -15.20 -6.85 -12.48
N THR A 74 -14.15 -6.09 -12.77
CA THR A 74 -13.88 -5.56 -14.12
C THR A 74 -12.38 -5.62 -14.44
N PRO A 75 -11.97 -5.93 -15.69
CA PRO A 75 -10.56 -6.09 -16.04
C PRO A 75 -9.78 -4.77 -16.12
N GLU A 76 -10.46 -3.62 -16.09
CA GLU A 76 -9.88 -2.29 -16.16
C GLU A 76 -9.19 -1.90 -14.85
N GLU A 77 -8.18 -1.05 -14.97
CA GLU A 77 -7.49 -0.44 -13.83
C GLU A 77 -8.44 0.44 -13.01
N GLN A 78 -8.37 0.28 -11.70
CA GLN A 78 -9.15 1.06 -10.74
C GLN A 78 -8.21 1.91 -9.90
N THR A 79 -8.42 3.22 -9.90
CA THR A 79 -7.59 4.19 -9.18
C THR A 79 -8.30 4.67 -7.93
N PHE A 80 -7.60 4.62 -6.81
CA PHE A 80 -8.07 5.10 -5.51
C PHE A 80 -7.13 6.17 -4.98
N GLU A 81 -7.72 7.28 -4.55
CA GLU A 81 -6.99 8.37 -3.91
C GLU A 81 -7.32 8.41 -2.43
N ARG A 82 -6.28 8.54 -1.60
CA ARG A 82 -6.44 8.73 -0.16
C ARG A 82 -5.42 9.72 0.36
N GLU A 83 -5.85 10.57 1.28
CA GLU A 83 -4.95 11.40 2.07
C GLU A 83 -4.52 10.64 3.31
N ILE A 84 -3.21 10.56 3.53
CA ILE A 84 -2.61 9.93 4.69
C ILE A 84 -1.95 11.00 5.53
N PHE A 85 -2.37 11.11 6.78
CA PHE A 85 -1.85 12.09 7.72
C PHE A 85 -0.68 11.50 8.50
N THR A 86 0.41 12.27 8.55
CA THR A 86 1.62 11.79 9.22
C THR A 86 1.46 11.78 10.73
N LYS A 87 1.83 10.66 11.36
CA LYS A 87 1.80 10.46 12.81
C LYS A 87 3.19 10.59 13.44
N ILE A 88 4.26 10.38 12.67
CA ILE A 88 5.62 10.60 13.16
C ILE A 88 5.94 12.10 13.19
N LYS A 89 6.37 12.59 14.36
CA LYS A 89 7.04 13.89 14.46
C LYS A 89 8.47 13.75 13.92
N PRO A 90 8.88 14.57 12.94
CA PRO A 90 10.23 14.48 12.39
C PRO A 90 11.28 14.66 13.48
N GLN A 91 12.21 13.71 13.61
CA GLN A 91 13.30 13.81 14.57
C GLN A 91 14.50 14.56 14.01
N SER A 92 14.65 14.59 12.68
CA SER A 92 15.75 15.28 12.02
C SER A 92 15.38 15.67 10.58
N ILE A 93 15.90 16.81 10.13
CA ILE A 93 15.72 17.28 8.74
C ILE A 93 16.57 16.51 7.73
N ALA A 94 17.51 15.68 8.21
CA ALA A 94 18.45 14.93 7.37
C ALA A 94 17.91 13.57 6.92
N TYR A 95 16.73 13.17 7.40
CA TYR A 95 16.14 11.87 7.13
C TYR A 95 14.81 12.00 6.42
N ASP A 96 14.54 11.03 5.57
CA ASP A 96 13.31 10.94 4.81
C ASP A 96 12.23 10.21 5.61
N ARG A 97 10.98 10.52 5.26
CA ARG A 97 9.81 9.80 5.76
C ARG A 97 9.24 8.91 4.67
N TYR A 98 9.16 7.63 4.95
CA TYR A 98 8.64 6.61 4.07
C TYR A 98 7.24 6.19 4.52
N LEU A 99 6.36 5.97 3.54
CA LEU A 99 5.11 5.23 3.73
C LEU A 99 5.33 3.82 3.19
N LEU A 100 5.04 2.83 4.03
CA LEU A 100 5.12 1.42 3.69
C LEU A 100 3.71 0.87 3.66
N PHE A 101 3.36 0.16 2.59
CA PHE A 101 2.02 -0.38 2.40
C PHE A 101 2.08 -1.89 2.47
N LYS A 102 1.23 -2.47 3.32
CA LYS A 102 0.96 -3.90 3.37
C LYS A 102 -0.44 -4.15 2.82
N LEU A 103 -0.50 -4.90 1.73
CA LEU A 103 -1.75 -5.33 1.15
C LEU A 103 -2.12 -6.73 1.63
N THR A 104 -3.37 -6.87 2.09
CA THR A 104 -3.97 -8.16 2.46
C THR A 104 -5.20 -8.39 1.59
N ILE A 105 -5.25 -9.49 0.84
CA ILE A 105 -6.46 -9.89 0.11
C ILE A 105 -7.43 -10.51 1.13
N LEU A 106 -8.62 -9.92 1.25
CA LEU A 106 -9.66 -10.38 2.17
C LEU A 106 -10.66 -11.30 1.47
N GLU A 107 -11.05 -10.94 0.24
CA GLU A 107 -12.03 -11.70 -0.54
C GLU A 107 -11.67 -11.70 -2.02
N THR A 108 -12.10 -12.76 -2.70
CA THR A 108 -11.97 -12.92 -4.16
C THR A 108 -13.31 -13.24 -4.81
N TYR A 109 -13.53 -12.73 -6.02
CA TYR A 109 -14.50 -13.31 -6.93
C TYR A 109 -13.98 -14.67 -7.40
N PRO A 110 -14.81 -15.72 -7.36
CA PRO A 110 -14.39 -17.04 -7.78
C PRO A 110 -14.13 -17.07 -9.28
N GLY A 111 -13.02 -17.72 -9.66
CA GLY A 111 -12.79 -18.12 -11.04
C GLY A 111 -13.65 -19.33 -11.40
N THR A 112 -13.99 -19.47 -12.68
CA THR A 112 -14.69 -20.68 -13.13
C THR A 112 -13.81 -21.93 -13.03
N LYS A 113 -12.48 -21.80 -13.12
CA LYS A 113 -11.53 -22.92 -12.92
C LYS A 113 -11.51 -23.45 -11.48
N SER A 114 -11.75 -22.58 -10.51
CA SER A 114 -11.75 -22.94 -9.08
C SER A 114 -12.99 -23.74 -8.62
N LYS A 115 -13.98 -23.99 -9.48
CA LYS A 115 -15.22 -24.70 -9.10
C LYS A 115 -15.10 -26.23 -8.97
N ASN A 116 -13.93 -26.81 -9.23
CA ASN A 116 -13.71 -28.27 -9.26
C ASN A 116 -12.64 -28.77 -8.27
N VAL A 117 -12.60 -28.27 -7.04
CA VAL A 117 -11.79 -28.87 -5.95
C VAL A 117 -12.71 -29.39 -4.86
#